data_AF-A0A1B6BFA3-F1
#
_entry.id   AF-A0A1B6BFA3-F1
#
_cell.length_a   1.000
_cell.length_b   1.000
_cell.length_c   1.000
_cell.angle_alpha   90.00
_cell.angle_beta   90.00
_cell.angle_gamma   90.00
#
_symmetry.space_group_name_H-M   'P 1'
#
loop_
_entity.id
_entity.type
_entity.pdbx_description
1 polymer ?
#
loop_
_entity_poly.entity_id
_entity_poly.type
_entity_poly.pdbx_seq_one_letter_code
_entity_poly.pdbx_strand_id
1 'polypeptide(L)' 'MAVSTRYYEKDLIDPPMVIDADSMIAVPEKPGIGFEPIPEMVEKLTYEKKVFLR' A
#
# COMPACT_ATOMS: atom_id res chain seq x y z
N MET A 1 5.60 -12.91 -5.36
CA MET A 1 5.62 -12.75 -3.87
C MET A 1 5.32 -11.29 -3.55
N ALA A 2 4.57 -10.98 -2.48
CA ALA A 2 4.37 -9.59 -2.09
C ALA A 2 5.71 -8.93 -1.68
N VAL A 3 5.97 -7.71 -2.14
CA VAL A 3 7.25 -7.01 -1.94
C VAL A 3 7.38 -6.48 -0.51
N SER A 4 6.28 -5.99 0.05
CA SER A 4 6.24 -5.35 1.36
C SER A 4 6.50 -6.29 2.52
N THR A 5 6.31 -7.61 2.35
CA THR A 5 6.59 -8.61 3.39
C THR A 5 8.06 -8.69 3.78
N ARG A 6 8.95 -8.05 3.02
CA ARG A 6 10.36 -7.87 3.38
C ARG A 6 10.58 -6.84 4.49
N TYR A 7 9.61 -5.96 4.73
CA TYR A 7 9.72 -4.82 5.64
C TYR A 7 8.63 -4.81 6.71
N TYR A 8 7.41 -5.25 6.36
CA TYR A 8 6.24 -5.16 7.21
C TYR A 8 5.49 -6.49 7.23
N GLU A 9 4.88 -6.83 8.37
CA GLU A 9 4.01 -8.02 8.48
C GLU A 9 2.73 -7.87 7.64
N LYS A 10 2.21 -6.64 7.54
CA LYS A 10 1.02 -6.29 6.75
C LYS A 10 1.22 -4.96 6.03
N ASP A 11 0.70 -4.90 4.81
CA ASP A 11 0.69 -3.69 3.99
C ASP A 11 -0.58 -2.84 4.24
N LEU A 12 -0.59 -1.63 3.70
CA LEU A 12 -1.71 -0.69 3.74
C LEU A 12 -2.42 -0.55 2.38
N ILE A 13 -2.03 -1.32 1.36
CA ILE A 13 -2.56 -1.21 -0.01
C ILE A 13 -3.17 -2.53 -0.50
N ASP A 14 -4.14 -2.45 -1.40
CA ASP A 14 -4.75 -3.56 -2.13
C ASP A 14 -4.88 -3.22 -3.64
N PRO A 15 -4.47 -4.11 -4.57
CA PRO A 15 -3.74 -5.36 -4.34
C PRO A 15 -2.31 -5.14 -3.83
N PRO A 16 -1.69 -6.12 -3.16
CA PRO A 16 -0.30 -6.02 -2.77
C PRO A 16 0.61 -5.95 -3.99
N MET A 17 1.64 -5.10 -3.93
CA MET A 17 2.69 -5.07 -4.93
C MET A 17 3.47 -6.39 -4.92
N VAL A 18 3.66 -6.99 -6.09
CA VAL A 18 4.35 -8.28 -6.24
C VAL A 18 5.64 -8.15 -7.03
N ILE A 19 6.64 -8.95 -6.65
CA ILE A 19 7.83 -9.22 -7.45
C ILE A 19 7.61 -10.49 -8.27
N ASP A 20 7.95 -10.42 -9.55
CA ASP A 20 7.83 -11.53 -10.49
C ASP A 20 9.05 -12.47 -10.45
N ALA A 21 9.07 -13.45 -11.35
CA ALA A 21 10.13 -14.46 -11.43
C ALA A 21 11.50 -13.87 -11.85
N ASP A 22 11.50 -12.74 -12.54
CA ASP A 22 12.70 -12.03 -13.02
C ASP A 22 13.17 -10.96 -12.03
N SER A 23 12.65 -10.99 -10.80
CA SER A 23 12.93 -10.01 -9.76
C SER A 23 12.52 -8.57 -10.11
N MET A 24 11.51 -8.42 -10.96
CA MET A 24 10.98 -7.13 -11.39
C MET A 24 9.64 -6.81 -10.73
N ILE A 25 9.31 -5.52 -10.68
CA ILE A 25 8.03 -5.01 -10.23
C ILE A 25 7.42 -4.24 -11.42
N ALA A 26 6.20 -4.61 -11.79
CA ALA A 26 5.49 -3.93 -12.86
C ALA A 26 5.11 -2.50 -12.43
N VAL A 27 5.24 -1.55 -13.35
CA VAL A 27 4.75 -0.18 -13.15
C VAL A 27 3.22 -0.19 -13.21
N PRO A 28 2.51 0.34 -12.20
CA PRO A 28 1.04 0.38 -12.22
C PRO A 28 0.49 1.26 -13.35
N GLU A 29 -0.61 0.82 -13.98
CA GLU A 29 -1.24 1.55 -15.08
C GLU A 29 -2.40 2.47 -14.62
N LYS A 30 -2.91 2.25 -13.40
CA LYS A 30 -4.01 3.05 -12.86
C LYS A 30 -3.55 4.48 -12.54
N PRO A 31 -4.45 5.48 -12.68
CA PRO A 31 -4.15 6.85 -12.29
C PRO A 31 -3.70 7.00 -10.82
N GLY A 32 -2.99 8.10 -10.53
CA GLY A 32 -2.52 8.39 -9.18
C GLY A 32 -1.36 7.48 -8.78
N ILE A 33 -1.42 6.92 -7.56
CA ILE A 33 -0.37 6.03 -7.05
C ILE A 33 -0.49 4.58 -7.57
N GLY A 34 -1.53 4.27 -8.33
CA GLY A 34 -1.71 2.95 -8.96
C GLY A 34 -2.32 1.86 -8.08
N PHE A 35 -2.60 2.15 -6.81
CA PHE A 35 -3.13 1.20 -5.81
C PHE A 35 -4.22 1.86 -4.95
N GLU A 36 -5.08 1.03 -4.37
CA GLU A 36 -6.09 1.48 -3.41
C GLU A 36 -5.56 1.31 -1.98
N PRO A 37 -5.55 2.37 -1.15
CA PRO A 37 -5.29 2.23 0.27
C PRO A 37 -6.40 1.41 0.94
N ILE A 38 -6.05 0.58 1.92
CA ILE A 38 -6.99 -0.18 2.75
C ILE A 38 -7.43 0.73 3.91
N PRO A 39 -8.60 1.40 3.85
CA PRO A 39 -8.91 2.49 4.76
C PRO A 39 -9.05 2.02 6.22
N GLU A 40 -9.56 0.80 6.41
CA GLU A 40 -9.65 0.16 7.73
C GLU A 40 -8.27 -0.02 8.38
N MET A 41 -7.28 -0.47 7.62
CA MET A 41 -5.92 -0.67 8.12
C MET A 41 -5.24 0.66 8.43
N VAL A 42 -5.43 1.65 7.56
CA VAL A 42 -4.91 3.00 7.78
C VAL A 42 -5.48 3.57 9.09
N GLU A 43 -6.80 3.51 9.29
CA GLU A 43 -7.42 4.02 10.51
C GLU A 43 -6.96 3.23 11.76
N LYS A 44 -6.90 1.90 11.67
CA LYS A 44 -6.48 1.03 12.78
C LYS A 44 -5.03 1.26 13.22
N LEU A 45 -4.14 1.57 12.29
CA LEU A 45 -2.70 1.74 12.55
C LEU A 45 -2.30 3.21 12.72
N THR A 46 -3.24 4.15 12.64
CA THR A 46 -3.00 5.57 12.88
C THR A 46 -2.91 5.85 14.38
N TYR A 47 -1.78 6.40 14.83
CA TYR A 47 -1.60 6.81 16.24
C TYR A 47 -2.17 8.20 16.55
N GLU A 48 -2.07 9.12 15.59
CA GLU A 48 -2.58 10.49 15.72
C GLU A 48 -3.09 10.96 14.36
N LYS A 49 -4.21 11.70 14.36
CA LYS A 49 -4.83 12.24 13.16
C LYS A 49 -5.25 13.68 13.41
N LYS A 50 -4.82 14.59 12.53
CA LYS A 50 -5.23 15.99 12.55
C LYS A 50 -5.87 16.38 11.24
N VAL A 51 -7.08 16.90 11.30
CA VAL A 51 -7.85 17.36 10.14
C VAL A 51 -8.09 18.85 10.26
N PHE A 52 -7.70 19.61 9.24
CA PHE A 52 -7.94 21.05 9.17
C PHE A 52 -9.08 21.28 8.20
N LEU A 53 -10.20 21.78 8.72
CA LEU A 53 -11.35 22.17 7.93
C LEU A 53 -11.28 23.66 7.61
N ARG A 54 -11.85 24.04 6.46
CA ARG A 54 -11.89 25.43 6.00
C ARG A 54 -12.97 26.24 6.70
#